data_AF-A0ABC8Z809-F1
#
_entry.id   AF-A0ABC8Z809-F1
#
_cell.length_a   1.000
_cell.length_b   1.000
_cell.length_c   1.000
_cell.angle_alpha   90.00
_cell.angle_beta   90.00
_cell.angle_gamma   90.00
#
_symmetry.space_group_name_H-M   'P 1'
#
loop_
_entity.id
_entity.type
_entity.pdbx_description
1 polymer ?
#
loop_
_entity_poly.entity_id
_entity_poly.type
_entity_poly.pdbx_seq_one_letter_code
_entity_poly.pdbx_strand_id
1 'polypeptide(L)'
;MLASRRKLLLVCTSFVILSLLVAPSNGASNSTGALNLSHNKTGNPLEMTPKVSFQLKLHALFHWSSFGFLMPLGIILVRMSSKSRNGGCIRLLFYCHVISQVAAVLLATGGAVLSLMNFENSFSNSHQRVGLALYGVMWLQPIIGFFRPERGVKVRSLWYFFHWFLGIAICATGIVNVYIGLRTYHERTTKSVRLWTGLLTVEVIFLAFFYLMIDRWSYMMKQGHAAVEQLRPTDNRRTYPTTLKKELAMVQE
;
A
#
# COMPACT_ATOMS: atom_id res chain seq x y z
N MET A 1 1.00 15.31 -23.40
CA MET A 1 0.64 14.77 -22.05
C MET A 1 -0.50 13.75 -22.08
N LEU A 2 -1.56 13.92 -22.89
CA LEU A 2 -2.64 12.93 -23.04
C LEU A 2 -2.18 11.57 -23.60
N ALA A 3 -1.25 11.55 -24.56
CA ALA A 3 -0.78 10.31 -25.19
C ALA A 3 -0.05 9.35 -24.23
N SER A 4 0.75 9.90 -23.30
CA SER A 4 1.43 9.11 -22.26
C SER A 4 0.44 8.56 -21.21
N ARG A 5 -0.59 9.33 -20.87
CA ARG A 5 -1.69 8.85 -20.00
C ARG A 5 -2.48 7.73 -20.67
N ARG A 6 -2.81 7.85 -21.97
CA ARG A 6 -3.50 6.79 -22.73
C ARG A 6 -2.67 5.52 -22.85
N LYS A 7 -1.36 5.61 -23.10
CA LYS A 7 -0.48 4.43 -23.18
C LYS A 7 -0.34 3.71 -21.83
N LEU A 8 -0.19 4.45 -20.73
CA LEU A 8 -0.15 3.86 -19.39
C LEU A 8 -1.50 3.26 -18.97
N LEU A 9 -2.61 3.96 -19.28
CA LEU A 9 -3.96 3.45 -19.09
C LEU A 9 -4.17 2.15 -19.88
N LEU A 10 -3.76 2.09 -21.14
CA LEU A 10 -3.85 0.90 -21.99
C LEU A 10 -3.01 -0.26 -21.43
N VAL A 11 -1.79 0.00 -20.97
CA VAL A 11 -0.95 -1.03 -20.35
C VAL A 11 -1.60 -1.53 -19.05
N CYS A 12 -2.01 -0.63 -18.15
CA CYS A 12 -2.67 -1.01 -16.90
C CYS A 12 -4.00 -1.75 -17.15
N THR A 13 -4.83 -1.34 -18.12
CA THR A 13 -6.08 -2.02 -18.44
C THR A 13 -5.85 -3.37 -19.09
N SER A 14 -4.90 -3.49 -20.02
CA SER A 14 -4.57 -4.77 -20.66
C SER A 14 -4.02 -5.77 -19.65
N PHE A 15 -3.24 -5.33 -18.66
CA PHE A 15 -2.75 -6.19 -17.58
C PHE A 15 -3.84 -6.56 -16.57
N VAL A 16 -4.73 -5.63 -16.20
CA VAL A 16 -5.90 -5.94 -15.33
C VAL A 16 -6.83 -6.95 -16.03
N ILE A 17 -7.09 -6.76 -17.32
CA ILE A 17 -7.88 -7.68 -18.14
C ILE A 17 -7.17 -9.04 -18.25
N LEU A 18 -5.86 -9.07 -18.46
CA LEU A 18 -5.08 -10.32 -18.52
C LEU A 18 -5.10 -11.06 -17.17
N SER A 19 -5.00 -10.36 -16.04
CA SER A 19 -5.09 -10.97 -14.71
C SER A 19 -6.50 -11.47 -14.37
N LEU A 20 -7.55 -10.80 -14.87
CA LEU A 20 -8.93 -11.27 -14.76
C LEU A 20 -9.23 -12.44 -15.71
N LEU A 21 -8.56 -12.52 -16.87
CA LEU A 21 -8.66 -13.64 -17.83
C LEU A 21 -7.95 -14.91 -17.38
N VAL A 22 -7.02 -14.81 -16.41
CA VAL A 22 -6.41 -15.97 -15.74
C VAL A 22 -7.35 -16.55 -14.66
N ALA A 23 -8.54 -15.97 -14.46
CA ALA A 23 -9.61 -16.65 -13.74
C ALA A 23 -9.91 -17.99 -14.44
N PRO A 24 -10.04 -19.12 -13.71
CA PRO A 24 -10.26 -20.42 -14.33
C PRO A 24 -11.53 -20.39 -15.17
N SER A 25 -11.39 -20.51 -16.48
CA SER A 25 -12.47 -21.01 -17.32
C SER A 25 -12.69 -22.45 -16.90
N ASN A 26 -13.91 -22.77 -16.46
CA ASN A 26 -14.33 -24.13 -16.15
C ASN A 26 -14.36 -24.96 -17.45
N GLY A 27 -13.18 -25.37 -17.90
CA GLY A 27 -13.01 -26.39 -18.93
C GLY A 27 -13.16 -27.75 -18.27
N ALA A 28 -14.39 -28.25 -18.20
CA ALA A 28 -14.64 -29.66 -17.97
C ALA A 28 -14.04 -30.44 -19.15
N SER A 29 -12.96 -31.17 -18.90
CA SER A 29 -12.55 -32.29 -19.74
C SER A 29 -12.36 -33.53 -18.86
N ASN A 30 -13.28 -34.47 -19.06
CA ASN A 30 -13.25 -35.80 -18.50
C ASN A 30 -11.94 -36.50 -18.90
N SER A 31 -11.13 -36.83 -17.91
CA SER A 31 -10.12 -37.88 -18.01
C SER A 31 -10.14 -38.68 -16.72
N THR A 32 -10.93 -39.75 -16.75
CA THR A 32 -10.91 -40.87 -15.82
C THR A 32 -9.48 -41.40 -15.65
N GLY A 33 -8.84 -41.04 -14.53
CA GLY A 33 -7.61 -41.66 -14.06
C GLY A 33 -7.82 -42.03 -12.59
N ALA A 34 -7.92 -43.34 -12.34
CA ALA A 34 -8.21 -43.92 -11.04
C ALA A 34 -7.29 -43.38 -9.93
N LEU A 35 -7.88 -42.81 -8.87
CA LEU A 35 -7.21 -42.65 -7.59
C LEU A 35 -8.13 -43.22 -6.51
N ASN A 36 -7.71 -44.36 -5.98
CA ASN A 36 -8.23 -44.96 -4.75
C ASN A 36 -8.08 -43.95 -3.62
N LEU A 37 -9.15 -43.21 -3.31
CA LEU A 37 -9.20 -42.39 -2.11
C LEU A 37 -9.76 -43.24 -0.96
N SER A 38 -8.86 -43.95 -0.29
CA SER A 38 -9.13 -44.53 1.02
C SER A 38 -9.42 -43.38 2.00
N HIS A 39 -10.70 -43.17 2.26
CA HIS A 39 -11.21 -42.36 3.34
C HIS A 39 -10.66 -42.90 4.68
N ASN A 40 -9.62 -42.26 5.22
CA ASN A 40 -9.26 -42.43 6.61
C ASN A 40 -9.10 -41.08 7.31
N LYS A 41 -10.06 -40.85 8.19
CA LYS A 41 -10.27 -39.67 9.03
C LYS A 41 -9.45 -39.89 10.31
N THR A 42 -8.19 -39.50 10.29
CA THR A 42 -7.34 -39.44 11.50
C THR A 42 -6.42 -38.24 11.37
N GLY A 43 -6.47 -37.35 12.38
CA GLY A 43 -5.68 -36.12 12.46
C GLY A 43 -4.19 -36.40 12.59
N ASN A 44 -3.55 -36.71 11.47
CA ASN A 44 -2.10 -36.78 11.36
C ASN A 44 -1.57 -35.38 11.01
N PRO A 45 -0.40 -34.97 11.55
CA PRO A 45 0.29 -33.77 11.07
C PRO A 45 0.47 -33.91 9.56
N LEU A 46 0.02 -32.92 8.79
CA LEU A 46 0.21 -32.87 7.33
C LEU A 46 1.64 -33.29 7.00
N GLU A 47 1.81 -34.43 6.34
CA GLU A 47 3.11 -34.88 5.86
C GLU A 47 3.51 -33.89 4.75
N MET A 48 4.27 -32.86 5.15
CA MET A 48 4.63 -31.76 4.26
C MET A 48 5.64 -32.26 3.26
N THR A 49 5.17 -32.63 2.07
CA THR A 49 6.07 -32.87 0.94
C THR A 49 6.96 -31.63 0.70
N PRO A 50 8.21 -31.81 0.24
CA PRO A 50 9.10 -30.69 -0.06
C PRO A 50 8.47 -29.64 -1.00
N LYS A 51 7.63 -30.10 -1.95
CA LYS A 51 6.88 -29.27 -2.89
C LYS A 51 5.87 -28.36 -2.16
N VAL A 52 5.02 -28.92 -1.29
CA VAL A 52 4.02 -28.14 -0.54
C VAL A 52 4.70 -27.13 0.39
N SER A 53 5.78 -27.55 1.06
CA SER A 53 6.58 -26.64 1.92
C SER A 53 7.18 -25.47 1.11
N PHE A 54 7.69 -25.74 -0.10
CA PHE A 54 8.21 -24.68 -0.98
C PHE A 54 7.11 -23.71 -1.43
N GLN A 55 5.97 -24.23 -1.86
CA GLN A 55 4.81 -23.42 -2.26
C GLN A 55 4.30 -22.57 -1.10
N LEU A 56 4.27 -23.10 0.13
CA LEU A 56 3.86 -22.34 1.31
C LEU A 56 4.81 -21.17 1.62
N LYS A 57 6.12 -21.38 1.45
CA LYS A 57 7.12 -20.30 1.56
C LYS A 57 6.95 -19.24 0.47
N LEU A 58 6.69 -19.65 -0.78
CA LEU A 58 6.43 -18.72 -1.87
C LEU A 58 5.14 -17.91 -1.64
N HIS A 59 4.07 -18.55 -1.18
CA HIS A 59 2.82 -17.88 -0.82
C HIS A 59 3.06 -16.81 0.25
N ALA A 60 3.78 -17.18 1.32
CA ALA A 60 4.14 -16.24 2.38
C ALA A 60 5.00 -15.08 1.85
N LEU A 61 5.99 -15.37 1.01
CA LEU A 61 6.85 -14.35 0.40
C LEU A 61 6.06 -13.39 -0.48
N PHE A 62 5.17 -13.89 -1.33
CA PHE A 62 4.34 -13.05 -2.21
C PHE A 62 3.43 -12.12 -1.41
N HIS A 63 2.79 -12.61 -0.35
CA HIS A 63 1.93 -11.77 0.49
C HIS A 63 2.70 -10.80 1.37
N TRP A 64 3.89 -11.17 1.86
CA TRP A 64 4.78 -10.22 2.53
C TRP A 64 5.19 -9.11 1.57
N SER A 65 5.80 -9.45 0.43
CA SER A 65 6.26 -8.46 -0.55
C SER A 65 5.12 -7.55 -1.03
N SER A 66 3.90 -8.09 -1.16
CA SER A 66 2.71 -7.31 -1.52
C SER A 66 2.20 -6.44 -0.37
N PHE A 67 1.57 -7.04 0.64
CA PHE A 67 0.84 -6.33 1.69
C PHE A 67 1.77 -5.76 2.77
N GLY A 68 2.86 -6.46 3.09
CA GLY A 68 3.84 -6.03 4.08
C GLY A 68 4.72 -4.86 3.61
N PHE A 69 5.09 -4.86 2.33
CA PHE A 69 6.08 -3.91 1.81
C PHE A 69 5.56 -2.97 0.70
N LEU A 70 5.17 -3.51 -0.46
CA LEU A 70 4.87 -2.68 -1.64
C LEU A 70 3.62 -1.81 -1.45
N MET A 71 2.56 -2.32 -0.81
CA MET A 71 1.35 -1.52 -0.56
C MET A 71 1.60 -0.33 0.38
N PRO A 72 2.23 -0.51 1.56
CA PRO A 72 2.61 0.63 2.42
C PRO A 72 3.56 1.59 1.70
N LEU A 73 4.54 1.08 0.94
CA LEU A 73 5.45 1.91 0.17
C LEU A 73 4.70 2.76 -0.86
N GLY A 74 3.75 2.16 -1.59
CA GLY A 74 2.88 2.88 -2.51
C GLY A 74 2.10 4.00 -1.81
N ILE A 75 1.54 3.74 -0.63
CA ILE A 75 0.83 4.74 0.19
C ILE A 75 1.75 5.88 0.59
N ILE A 76 2.97 5.58 1.05
CA ILE A 76 4.00 6.56 1.39
C ILE A 76 4.35 7.43 0.18
N LEU A 77 4.57 6.83 -0.99
CA LEU A 77 4.94 7.54 -2.23
C LEU A 77 3.85 8.53 -2.68
N VAL A 78 2.58 8.14 -2.68
CA VAL A 78 1.49 9.07 -3.04
C VAL A 78 1.31 10.15 -2.00
N ARG A 79 1.58 9.85 -0.72
CA ARG A 79 1.56 10.85 0.35
C ARG A 79 2.68 11.88 0.19
N MET A 80 3.90 11.44 -0.12
CA MET A 80 5.01 12.33 -0.47
C MET A 80 4.69 13.18 -1.71
N SER A 81 4.08 12.57 -2.74
CA SER A 81 3.63 13.28 -3.95
C SER A 81 2.70 14.43 -3.60
N SER A 82 1.75 14.22 -2.67
CA SER A 82 0.81 15.27 -2.24
C SER A 82 1.47 16.45 -1.52
N LYS A 83 2.65 16.25 -0.92
CA LYS A 83 3.39 17.27 -0.17
C LYS A 83 4.45 18.01 -1.00
N SER A 84 4.85 17.43 -2.13
CA SER A 84 5.87 18.01 -2.99
C SER A 84 5.39 19.29 -3.68
N ARG A 85 6.26 20.30 -3.76
CA ARG A 85 6.00 21.57 -4.47
C ARG A 85 6.49 21.52 -5.92
N ASN A 86 7.31 20.53 -6.28
CA ASN A 86 7.88 20.39 -7.62
C ASN A 86 6.99 19.49 -8.48
N GLY A 87 6.43 20.05 -9.56
CA GLY A 87 5.53 19.35 -10.49
C GLY A 87 6.12 18.08 -11.13
N GLY A 88 7.43 18.05 -11.39
CA GLY A 88 8.13 16.85 -11.90
C GLY A 88 8.18 15.74 -10.84
N CYS A 89 8.56 16.10 -9.62
CA CYS A 89 8.60 15.18 -8.47
C CYS A 89 7.20 14.62 -8.13
N ILE A 90 6.16 15.46 -8.14
CA ILE A 90 4.75 15.03 -7.96
C ILE A 90 4.41 13.90 -8.94
N ARG A 91 4.76 14.08 -10.22
CA ARG A 91 4.45 13.12 -11.28
C ARG A 91 5.24 11.82 -11.12
N LEU A 92 6.54 11.92 -10.84
CA LEU A 92 7.40 10.76 -10.62
C LEU A 92 6.89 9.90 -9.45
N LEU A 93 6.66 10.52 -8.28
CA LEU A 93 6.16 9.82 -7.10
C LEU A 93 4.78 9.19 -7.32
N PHE A 94 3.91 9.86 -8.09
CA PHE A 94 2.62 9.30 -8.48
C PHE A 94 2.77 8.06 -9.38
N TYR A 95 3.71 8.06 -10.33
CA TYR A 95 3.98 6.86 -11.13
C TYR A 95 4.62 5.74 -10.32
N CYS A 96 5.56 6.05 -9.43
CA CYS A 96 6.12 5.07 -8.50
C CYS A 96 5.02 4.44 -7.62
N HIS A 97 4.04 5.23 -7.15
CA HIS A 97 2.85 4.70 -6.49
C HIS A 97 2.07 3.73 -7.38
N VAL A 98 1.73 4.11 -8.61
CA VAL A 98 0.96 3.22 -9.50
C VAL A 98 1.73 1.91 -9.79
N ILE A 99 3.02 2.00 -10.09
CA ILE A 99 3.86 0.84 -10.40
C ILE A 99 3.97 -0.10 -9.19
N SER A 100 4.23 0.46 -8.00
CA SER A 100 4.30 -0.34 -6.76
C SER A 100 2.96 -1.02 -6.44
N GLN A 101 1.83 -0.31 -6.60
CA GLN A 101 0.50 -0.90 -6.37
C GLN A 101 0.15 -1.99 -7.39
N VAL A 102 0.51 -1.82 -8.67
CA VAL A 102 0.30 -2.87 -9.68
C VAL A 102 1.14 -4.10 -9.34
N ALA A 103 2.42 -3.92 -9.00
CA ALA A 103 3.28 -5.02 -8.59
C ALA A 103 2.74 -5.73 -7.33
N ALA A 104 2.26 -4.97 -6.35
CA ALA A 104 1.64 -5.53 -5.15
C ALA A 104 0.40 -6.39 -5.47
N VAL A 105 -0.51 -5.89 -6.30
CA VAL A 105 -1.72 -6.63 -6.71
C VAL A 105 -1.36 -7.91 -7.47
N LEU A 106 -0.37 -7.86 -8.36
CA LEU A 106 0.11 -9.04 -9.09
C LEU A 106 0.70 -10.10 -8.15
N LEU A 107 1.55 -9.70 -7.20
CA LEU A 107 2.11 -10.62 -6.20
C LEU A 107 1.03 -11.21 -5.31
N ALA A 108 0.09 -10.40 -4.81
CA ALA A 108 -1.04 -10.89 -4.02
C ALA A 108 -1.91 -11.86 -4.82
N THR A 109 -2.11 -11.60 -6.11
CA THR A 109 -2.84 -12.50 -7.02
C THR A 109 -2.09 -13.82 -7.20
N GLY A 110 -0.78 -13.78 -7.45
CA GLY A 110 0.04 -14.98 -7.52
C GLY A 110 0.00 -15.80 -6.23
N GLY A 111 0.01 -15.14 -5.06
CA GLY A 111 -0.08 -15.79 -3.75
C GLY A 111 -1.45 -16.45 -3.53
N ALA A 112 -2.53 -15.76 -3.92
CA ALA A 112 -3.89 -16.27 -3.85
C ALA A 112 -4.10 -17.48 -4.78
N VAL A 113 -3.64 -17.38 -6.03
CA VAL A 113 -3.70 -18.49 -7.01
C VAL A 113 -2.90 -19.70 -6.51
N LEU A 114 -1.70 -19.48 -5.97
CA LEU A 114 -0.88 -20.54 -5.38
C LEU A 114 -1.63 -21.27 -4.26
N SER A 115 -2.33 -20.51 -3.41
CA SER A 115 -3.17 -21.05 -2.32
C SER A 115 -4.37 -21.83 -2.82
N LEU A 116 -5.10 -21.29 -3.80
CA LEU A 116 -6.32 -21.90 -4.34
C LEU A 116 -6.01 -23.20 -5.09
N MET A 117 -4.89 -23.26 -5.81
CA MET A 117 -4.56 -24.42 -6.65
C MET A 117 -3.82 -25.54 -5.91
N ASN A 118 -3.10 -25.24 -4.83
CA ASN A 118 -2.14 -26.20 -4.24
C ASN A 118 -2.38 -26.52 -2.77
N PHE A 119 -3.22 -25.78 -2.06
CA PHE A 119 -3.46 -26.00 -0.62
C PHE A 119 -4.89 -26.47 -0.36
N GLU A 120 -5.09 -27.13 0.79
CA GLU A 120 -6.42 -27.49 1.25
C GLU A 120 -7.19 -26.24 1.70
N ASN A 121 -8.17 -25.85 0.90
CA ASN A 121 -9.03 -24.69 1.16
C ASN A 121 -10.28 -25.10 1.94
N SER A 122 -10.09 -25.62 3.16
CA SER A 122 -11.21 -25.97 4.06
C SER A 122 -11.91 -24.75 4.69
N PHE A 123 -11.31 -23.55 4.57
CA PHE A 123 -11.79 -22.28 5.12
C PHE A 123 -12.15 -22.31 6.61
N SER A 124 -11.62 -23.29 7.34
CA SER A 124 -11.80 -23.48 8.78
C SER A 124 -10.97 -22.49 9.60
N ASN A 125 -9.93 -21.89 9.01
CA ASN A 125 -9.07 -20.91 9.63
C ASN A 125 -9.46 -19.47 9.24
N SER A 126 -9.41 -18.55 10.19
CA SER A 126 -9.62 -17.12 9.98
C SER A 126 -8.70 -16.52 8.91
N HIS A 127 -7.45 -16.98 8.79
CA HIS A 127 -6.50 -16.57 7.75
C HIS A 127 -7.05 -16.79 6.33
N GLN A 128 -7.63 -17.97 6.07
CA GLN A 128 -8.15 -18.32 4.75
C GLN A 128 -9.40 -17.50 4.42
N ARG A 129 -10.30 -17.35 5.41
CA ARG A 129 -11.54 -16.57 5.24
C ARG A 129 -11.26 -15.08 5.00
N VAL A 130 -10.41 -14.48 5.84
CA VAL A 130 -10.00 -13.08 5.70
C VAL A 130 -9.20 -12.88 4.43
N GLY A 131 -8.28 -13.80 4.10
CA GLY A 131 -7.47 -13.75 2.88
C GLY A 131 -8.32 -13.75 1.61
N LEU A 132 -9.32 -14.63 1.53
CA LEU A 132 -10.23 -14.69 0.38
C LEU A 132 -11.07 -13.41 0.23
N ALA A 133 -11.64 -12.91 1.33
CA ALA A 133 -12.38 -11.66 1.33
C ALA A 133 -11.49 -10.47 0.93
N LEU A 134 -10.29 -10.41 1.50
CA LEU A 134 -9.30 -9.39 1.19
C LEU A 134 -8.90 -9.41 -0.28
N TYR A 135 -8.72 -10.59 -0.88
CA TYR A 135 -8.39 -10.71 -2.30
C TYR A 135 -9.48 -10.09 -3.18
N GLY A 136 -10.76 -10.37 -2.91
CA GLY A 136 -11.87 -9.77 -3.65
C GLY A 136 -11.93 -8.24 -3.48
N VAL A 137 -11.84 -7.75 -2.25
CA VAL A 137 -11.92 -6.31 -1.94
C VAL A 137 -10.71 -5.53 -2.46
N MET A 138 -9.53 -6.16 -2.50
CA MET A 138 -8.30 -5.56 -3.03
C MET A 138 -8.46 -5.09 -4.48
N TRP A 139 -9.14 -5.87 -5.32
CA TRP A 139 -9.36 -5.50 -6.73
C TRP A 139 -10.26 -4.29 -6.93
N LEU A 140 -11.05 -3.90 -5.92
CA LEU A 140 -11.83 -2.66 -5.99
C LEU A 140 -10.93 -1.41 -6.01
N GLN A 141 -9.74 -1.46 -5.40
CA GLN A 141 -8.81 -0.34 -5.36
C GLN A 141 -8.32 0.13 -6.74
N PRO A 142 -7.78 -0.73 -7.62
CA PRO A 142 -7.39 -0.32 -8.96
C PRO A 142 -8.60 0.11 -9.81
N ILE A 143 -9.77 -0.51 -9.63
CA ILE A 143 -11.00 -0.10 -10.34
C ILE A 143 -11.40 1.33 -9.93
N ILE A 144 -11.48 1.61 -8.63
CA ILE A 144 -11.73 2.97 -8.11
C ILE A 144 -10.63 3.92 -8.59
N GLY A 145 -9.38 3.49 -8.57
CA GLY A 145 -8.22 4.24 -9.05
C GLY A 145 -8.32 4.64 -10.54
N PHE A 146 -8.87 3.76 -11.36
CA PHE A 146 -9.09 3.98 -12.79
C PHE A 146 -10.15 5.06 -13.04
N PHE A 147 -11.24 5.05 -12.28
CA PHE A 147 -12.31 6.07 -12.36
C PHE A 147 -11.99 7.37 -11.61
N ARG A 148 -10.70 7.71 -11.48
CA ARG A 148 -10.25 8.94 -10.81
C ARG A 148 -10.79 10.19 -11.49
N PRO A 149 -11.62 11.02 -10.82
CA PRO A 149 -12.17 12.24 -11.39
C PRO A 149 -11.12 13.31 -11.68
N GLU A 150 -11.41 14.24 -12.58
CA GLU A 150 -10.54 15.39 -12.87
C GLU A 150 -10.38 16.34 -11.66
N ARG A 151 -9.37 17.22 -11.69
CA ARG A 151 -9.18 18.20 -10.59
C ARG A 151 -10.25 19.29 -10.69
N GLY A 152 -10.74 19.77 -9.53
CA GLY A 152 -11.69 20.88 -9.45
C GLY A 152 -13.16 20.48 -9.28
N VAL A 153 -13.52 19.21 -9.44
CA VAL A 153 -14.90 18.73 -9.23
C VAL A 153 -15.13 18.23 -7.80
N LYS A 154 -16.31 18.50 -7.23
CA LYS A 154 -16.67 18.10 -5.85
C LYS A 154 -16.56 16.58 -5.63
N VAL A 155 -16.94 15.77 -6.62
CA VAL A 155 -16.85 14.30 -6.58
C VAL A 155 -15.42 13.79 -6.36
N ARG A 156 -14.39 14.58 -6.72
CA ARG A 156 -12.99 14.20 -6.50
C ARG A 156 -12.64 14.07 -5.01
N SER A 157 -13.20 14.92 -4.17
CA SER A 157 -12.97 14.87 -2.72
C SER A 157 -13.55 13.59 -2.13
N LEU A 158 -14.79 13.24 -2.54
CA LEU A 158 -15.45 12.01 -2.14
C LEU A 158 -14.69 10.77 -2.61
N TRP A 159 -14.30 10.74 -3.90
CA TRP A 159 -13.45 9.70 -4.47
C TRP A 159 -12.14 9.55 -3.69
N TYR A 160 -11.47 10.66 -3.36
CA TYR A 160 -10.21 10.64 -2.64
C TYR A 160 -10.38 10.03 -1.25
N PHE A 161 -11.41 10.44 -0.51
CA PHE A 161 -11.71 9.91 0.81
C PHE A 161 -11.92 8.39 0.78
N PHE A 162 -12.80 7.88 -0.09
CA PHE A 162 -13.07 6.44 -0.18
C PHE A 162 -11.86 5.65 -0.69
N HIS A 163 -11.18 6.13 -1.73
CA HIS A 163 -10.00 5.47 -2.28
C HIS A 163 -8.90 5.36 -1.22
N TRP A 164 -8.61 6.46 -0.52
CA TRP A 164 -7.63 6.50 0.56
C TRP A 164 -8.02 5.60 1.73
N PHE A 165 -9.25 5.75 2.26
CA PHE A 165 -9.72 4.99 3.42
C PHE A 165 -9.71 3.48 3.15
N LEU A 166 -10.30 3.05 2.03
CA LEU A 166 -10.32 1.64 1.65
C LEU A 166 -8.90 1.12 1.39
N GLY A 167 -8.00 1.95 0.85
CA GLY A 167 -6.61 1.57 0.58
C GLY A 167 -5.83 1.30 1.86
N ILE A 168 -5.98 2.16 2.86
CA ILE A 168 -5.42 1.96 4.20
C ILE A 168 -6.01 0.71 4.86
N ALA A 169 -7.34 0.52 4.76
CA ALA A 169 -8.00 -0.66 5.33
C ALA A 169 -7.49 -1.97 4.72
N ILE A 170 -7.41 -2.07 3.40
CA ILE A 170 -6.84 -3.25 2.70
C ILE A 170 -5.39 -3.49 3.13
N CYS A 171 -4.58 -2.44 3.19
CA CYS A 171 -3.18 -2.55 3.60
C CYS A 171 -3.05 -3.07 5.03
N ALA A 172 -3.79 -2.49 5.98
CA ALA A 172 -3.77 -2.89 7.39
C ALA A 172 -4.29 -4.32 7.59
N THR A 173 -5.43 -4.65 6.98
CA THR A 173 -5.98 -6.02 7.01
C THR A 173 -5.03 -7.02 6.37
N GLY A 174 -4.34 -6.65 5.29
CA GLY A 174 -3.32 -7.49 4.64
C GLY A 174 -2.14 -7.79 5.56
N ILE A 175 -1.57 -6.78 6.21
CA ILE A 175 -0.49 -6.96 7.19
C ILE A 175 -0.94 -7.88 8.33
N VAL A 176 -2.11 -7.62 8.92
CA VAL A 176 -2.69 -8.49 9.96
C VAL A 176 -2.85 -9.92 9.45
N ASN A 177 -3.31 -10.10 8.22
CA ASN A 177 -3.49 -11.43 7.64
C ASN A 177 -2.16 -12.15 7.42
N VAL A 178 -1.07 -11.44 7.10
CA VAL A 178 0.29 -12.02 7.04
C VAL A 178 0.73 -12.51 8.42
N TYR A 179 0.50 -11.76 9.50
CA TYR A 179 0.79 -12.22 10.86
C TYR A 179 -0.01 -13.47 11.25
N ILE A 180 -1.32 -13.50 10.94
CA ILE A 180 -2.16 -14.67 11.18
C ILE A 180 -1.65 -15.86 10.36
N GLY A 181 -1.19 -15.63 9.12
CA GLY A 181 -0.57 -16.64 8.26
C GLY A 181 0.71 -17.22 8.85
N LEU A 182 1.62 -16.37 9.36
CA LEU A 182 2.84 -16.81 10.05
C LEU A 182 2.51 -17.64 11.32
N ARG A 183 1.52 -17.22 12.11
CA ARG A 183 1.06 -17.99 13.27
C ARG A 183 0.49 -19.35 12.85
N THR A 184 -0.37 -19.37 11.83
CA THR A 184 -0.94 -20.60 11.27
C THR A 184 0.15 -21.54 10.75
N TYR A 185 1.17 -21.00 10.09
CA TYR A 185 2.33 -21.77 9.65
C TYR A 185 3.07 -22.41 10.82
N HIS A 186 3.29 -21.67 11.90
CA HIS A 186 3.92 -22.20 13.12
C HIS A 186 3.09 -23.34 13.73
N GLU A 187 1.79 -23.13 13.89
CA GLU A 187 0.85 -24.13 14.45
C GLU A 187 0.83 -25.43 13.62
N ARG A 188 0.90 -25.31 12.28
CA ARG A 188 0.83 -26.47 11.37
C ARG A 188 2.15 -27.18 11.15
N THR A 189 3.28 -26.47 11.24
CA THR A 189 4.60 -27.02 10.89
C THR A 189 5.55 -27.21 12.07
N THR A 190 5.16 -26.70 13.23
CA THR A 190 5.99 -26.56 14.46
C THR A 190 7.32 -25.82 14.26
N LYS A 191 7.59 -25.29 13.06
CA LYS A 191 8.79 -24.51 12.75
C LYS A 191 8.70 -23.11 13.34
N SER A 192 9.81 -22.63 13.88
CA SER A 192 9.87 -21.27 14.45
C SER A 192 9.68 -20.20 13.38
N VAL A 193 8.75 -19.27 13.65
CA VAL A 193 8.49 -18.08 12.83
C VAL A 193 8.95 -16.78 13.50
N ARG A 194 9.64 -16.88 14.65
CA ARG A 194 10.00 -15.72 15.48
C ARG A 194 10.85 -14.70 14.72
N LEU A 195 11.87 -15.16 14.00
CA LEU A 195 12.73 -14.28 13.19
C LEU A 195 11.94 -13.54 12.11
N TRP A 196 11.13 -14.27 11.33
CA TRP A 196 10.29 -13.70 10.28
C TRP A 196 9.27 -12.70 10.83
N THR A 197 8.64 -13.04 11.95
CA THR A 197 7.70 -12.15 12.64
C THR A 197 8.40 -10.87 13.13
N GLY A 198 9.60 -11.01 13.70
CA GLY A 198 10.42 -9.87 14.15
C GLY A 198 10.81 -8.95 13.00
N LEU A 199 11.31 -9.51 11.90
CA LEU A 199 11.66 -8.76 10.69
C LEU A 199 10.46 -8.00 10.11
N LEU A 200 9.31 -8.67 9.96
CA LEU A 200 8.07 -8.02 9.50
C LEU A 200 7.66 -6.87 10.42
N THR A 201 7.81 -7.06 11.74
CA THR A 201 7.45 -6.05 12.73
C THR A 201 8.36 -4.82 12.65
N VAL A 202 9.67 -5.02 12.54
CA VAL A 202 10.62 -3.93 12.35
C VAL A 202 10.33 -3.18 11.05
N GLU A 203 10.08 -3.90 9.95
CA GLU A 203 9.71 -3.32 8.66
C GLU A 203 8.44 -2.46 8.76
N VAL A 204 7.36 -2.98 9.35
CA VAL A 204 6.09 -2.27 9.50
C VAL A 204 6.25 -1.04 10.40
N ILE A 205 6.99 -1.14 11.50
CA ILE A 205 7.28 0.01 12.38
C ILE A 205 8.07 1.07 11.62
N PHE A 206 9.08 0.67 10.84
CA PHE A 206 9.87 1.58 10.02
C PHE A 206 8.99 2.30 8.99
N LEU A 207 8.17 1.56 8.24
CA LEU A 207 7.24 2.15 7.26
C LEU A 207 6.21 3.08 7.92
N ALA A 208 5.67 2.70 9.08
CA ALA A 208 4.75 3.54 9.85
C ALA A 208 5.43 4.83 10.35
N PHE A 209 6.67 4.73 10.83
CA PHE A 209 7.47 5.88 11.23
C PHE A 209 7.67 6.85 10.05
N PHE A 210 8.07 6.35 8.87
CA PHE A 210 8.21 7.17 7.67
C PHE A 210 6.89 7.81 7.24
N TYR A 211 5.78 7.06 7.29
CA TYR A 211 4.45 7.57 7.00
C TYR A 211 4.09 8.77 7.90
N LEU A 212 4.29 8.65 9.22
CA LEU A 212 4.02 9.72 10.19
C LEU A 212 4.98 10.90 10.03
N MET A 213 6.25 10.63 9.70
CA MET A 213 7.28 11.65 9.54
C MET A 213 6.96 12.61 8.39
N ILE A 214 6.31 12.16 7.31
CA ILE A 214 5.98 13.01 6.15
C ILE A 214 5.14 14.24 6.54
N ASP A 215 4.19 14.09 7.46
CA ASP A 215 3.36 15.21 7.90
C ASP A 215 4.11 16.18 8.79
N ARG A 216 4.93 15.63 9.69
CA ARG A 216 5.71 16.42 10.65
C ARG A 216 6.91 17.08 10.01
N TRP A 217 7.44 16.58 8.90
CA TRP A 217 8.62 17.14 8.21
C TRP A 217 8.51 18.64 7.96
N SER A 218 7.37 19.08 7.39
CA SER A 218 7.16 20.50 7.12
C SER A 218 7.00 21.36 8.37
N TYR A 219 6.57 20.76 9.49
CA TYR A 219 6.47 21.45 10.78
C TYR A 219 7.85 21.59 11.42
N MET A 220 8.65 20.51 11.45
CA MET A 220 10.01 20.51 12.00
C MET A 220 10.92 21.52 11.28
N MET A 221 10.89 21.55 9.94
CA MET A 221 11.68 22.51 9.16
C MET A 221 11.28 23.97 9.44
N LYS A 222 10.00 24.24 9.71
CA LYS A 222 9.54 25.59 10.05
C LYS A 222 10.04 26.05 11.42
N GLN A 223 10.10 25.14 12.40
CA GLN A 223 10.63 25.44 13.74
C GLN A 223 12.12 25.81 13.69
N GLY A 224 12.91 25.10 12.86
CA GLY A 224 14.33 25.42 12.68
C GLY A 224 14.60 26.80 12.06
N HIS A 225 13.73 27.26 11.14
CA HIS A 225 13.89 28.57 10.50
C HIS A 225 13.35 29.75 11.33
N ALA A 226 12.29 29.55 12.12
CA ALA A 226 11.71 30.59 12.96
C ALA A 226 12.67 31.07 14.07
N ALA A 227 13.47 30.15 14.63
CA ALA A 227 14.49 30.48 15.63
C ALA A 227 15.63 31.35 15.06
N VAL A 228 15.97 31.18 13.77
CA VAL A 228 17.03 31.96 13.11
C VAL A 228 16.56 33.38 12.77
N GLU A 229 15.30 33.55 12.35
CA GLU A 229 14.74 34.88 12.04
C GLU A 229 14.58 35.74 13.31
N GLN A 230 14.25 35.14 14.46
CA GLN A 230 14.20 35.85 15.74
C GLN A 230 15.58 36.26 16.29
N LEU A 231 16.67 35.62 15.84
CA LEU A 231 18.04 35.94 16.25
C LEU A 231 18.73 36.92 15.28
N ARG A 232 18.10 37.27 14.16
CA ARG A 232 18.62 38.28 13.24
C ARG A 232 18.30 39.67 13.81
N PRO A 233 19.30 40.54 14.07
CA PRO A 233 19.01 41.89 14.53
C PRO A 233 18.22 42.59 13.42
N THR A 234 16.97 42.95 13.71
CA THR A 234 16.19 43.84 12.86
C THR A 234 16.93 45.18 12.81
N ASP A 235 17.66 45.43 11.72
CA ASP A 235 18.19 46.77 11.40
C ASP A 235 16.99 47.69 11.15
N ASN A 236 16.52 48.30 12.23
CA ASN A 236 15.40 49.24 12.24
C ASN A 236 15.86 50.58 11.65
N ARG A 237 16.06 50.64 10.33
CA ARG A 237 15.98 51.92 9.62
C ARG A 237 14.52 52.34 9.56
N ARG A 238 14.00 52.84 10.69
CA ARG A 238 12.68 53.49 10.79
C ARG A 238 12.61 54.61 9.76
N THR A 239 11.91 54.36 8.67
CA THR A 239 11.42 55.43 7.81
C THR A 239 10.24 56.02 8.56
N TYR A 240 10.45 57.17 9.20
CA TYR A 240 9.38 57.86 9.91
C TYR A 240 8.27 58.25 8.91
N PRO A 241 6.99 58.06 9.27
CA PRO A 241 5.89 58.50 8.43
C PRO A 241 5.97 60.03 8.28
N THR A 242 5.73 60.51 7.06
CA THR A 242 5.80 61.92 6.65
C THR A 242 4.93 62.86 7.49
N THR A 243 3.97 62.32 8.25
CA THR A 243 3.15 63.04 9.22
C THR A 243 3.95 63.53 10.43
N LEU A 244 4.94 62.79 10.93
CA LEU A 244 5.74 63.19 12.09
C LEU A 244 6.68 64.37 11.78
N LYS A 245 7.11 64.49 10.52
CA LYS A 245 7.92 65.65 10.06
C LYS A 245 7.14 66.96 10.02
N LYS A 246 5.82 66.92 9.77
CA LYS A 246 4.97 68.13 9.76
C LYS A 246 4.68 68.62 11.18
N GLU A 247 4.42 67.71 12.10
CA GLU A 247 4.17 68.04 13.51
C GLU A 247 5.41 68.68 14.16
N LEU A 248 6.61 68.16 13.90
CA LEU A 248 7.87 68.73 14.42
C LEU A 248 8.24 70.10 13.84
N ALA A 249 7.77 70.44 12.64
CA ALA A 249 8.00 71.74 12.03
C ALA A 249 7.06 72.84 12.57
N MET A 250 5.89 72.46 13.10
CA MET A 250 4.92 73.40 13.66
C MET A 250 5.16 73.73 15.14
N VAL A 251 6.02 72.97 15.83
CA VAL A 251 6.37 73.20 17.24
C VAL A 251 7.55 74.17 17.39
N GLN A 252 8.13 74.63 16.27
CA GLN A 252 9.35 75.44 16.26
C GLN A 252 9.17 76.86 15.67
N GLU A 253 7.92 77.32 15.50
CA GLU A 253 7.58 78.75 15.37
C GLU A 253 6.87 79.22 16.65
#